data_AF-Q9U6B0-F1
#
_entry.id   AF-Q9U6B0-F1
#
_cell.length_a   1.000
_cell.length_b   1.000
_cell.length_c   1.000
_cell.angle_alpha   90.00
_cell.angle_beta   90.00
_cell.angle_gamma   90.00
#
_symmetry.space_group_name_H-M   'P 1'
#
loop_
_entity.id
_entity.type
_entity.pdbx_description
1 polymer ?
#
loop_
_entity_poly.entity_id
_entity_poly.type
_entity_poly.pdbx_seq_one_letter_code
_entity_poly.pdbx_strand_id
1 'polypeptide(L)' 'VRPCDIARQLRVSHGCVSKILARYYETGSIKPGVIGGSKPKVATPRVVEKICEYKRQNP' A
#
# COMPACT_ATOMS: atom_id res chain seq x y z
N VAL A 1 11.74 -25.59 -1.32
CA VAL A 1 10.66 -25.67 -2.33
C VAL A 1 10.98 -24.68 -3.44
N ARG A 2 10.95 -25.07 -4.72
CA ARG A 2 11.26 -24.12 -5.81
C ARG A 2 10.02 -23.27 -6.13
N PRO A 3 10.16 -21.98 -6.49
CA PRO A 3 9.02 -21.13 -6.83
C PRO A 3 8.15 -21.70 -7.98
N CYS A 4 8.73 -22.47 -8.90
CA CYS A 4 8.00 -23.14 -9.97
C CYS A 4 7.10 -24.28 -9.48
N ASP A 5 7.48 -24.97 -8.40
CA ASP A 5 6.67 -26.01 -7.79
C ASP A 5 5.45 -25.37 -7.10
N ILE A 6 5.65 -24.23 -6.42
CA ILE A 6 4.59 -23.43 -5.78
C ILE A 6 3.57 -22.96 -6.82
N ALA A 7 4.05 -22.40 -7.94
CA ALA A 7 3.20 -21.92 -9.03
C ALA A 7 2.28 -23.03 -9.58
N ARG A 8 2.84 -24.23 -9.79
CA ARG A 8 2.06 -25.39 -10.28
C ARG A 8 1.05 -25.89 -9.24
N GLN A 9 1.47 -26.04 -7.98
CA GLN A 9 0.60 -26.52 -6.91
C GLN A 9 -0.57 -25.57 -6.63
N LEU A 10 -0.31 -24.27 -6.61
CA LEU A 10 -1.31 -23.24 -6.30
C LEU A 10 -2.09 -22.76 -7.53
N ARG A 11 -1.74 -23.22 -8.75
CA ARG A 11 -2.35 -22.80 -10.02
C ARG A 11 -2.26 -21.28 -10.24
N VAL A 12 -1.12 -20.70 -9.93
CA VAL A 12 -0.85 -19.25 -10.01
C VAL A 12 0.30 -19.00 -10.99
N SER A 13 0.31 -17.82 -11.63
CA SER A 13 1.40 -17.46 -12.55
C SER A 13 2.75 -17.32 -11.82
N HIS A 14 3.84 -17.72 -12.48
CA HIS A 14 5.21 -17.56 -11.95
C HIS A 14 5.51 -16.11 -11.53
N GLY A 15 5.01 -15.13 -12.30
CA GLY A 15 5.18 -13.71 -11.98
C GLY A 15 4.45 -13.29 -10.69
N CYS A 16 3.26 -13.83 -10.41
CA CYS A 16 2.54 -13.55 -9.17
C CYS A 16 3.27 -14.17 -7.96
N VAL A 17 3.72 -15.43 -8.07
CA VAL A 17 4.53 -16.07 -7.02
C VAL A 17 5.80 -15.28 -6.73
N SER A 18 6.51 -14.84 -7.79
CA SER A 18 7.71 -14.00 -7.65
C SER A 18 7.43 -12.69 -6.91
N LYS A 19 6.37 -11.96 -7.29
CA LYS A 19 5.98 -10.69 -6.64
C LYS A 19 5.61 -10.85 -5.17
N ILE A 20 4.87 -11.91 -4.81
CA ILE A 20 4.46 -12.15 -3.42
C ILE A 20 5.69 -12.52 -2.57
N LEU A 21 6.54 -13.43 -3.06
CA LEU A 21 7.73 -13.86 -2.34
C LEU A 21 8.73 -12.70 -2.16
N ALA A 22 8.97 -11.90 -3.21
CA ALA A 22 9.82 -10.71 -3.11
C ALA A 22 9.31 -9.75 -2.02
N ARG A 23 8.02 -9.40 -2.04
CA ARG A 23 7.40 -8.53 -1.03
C ARG A 23 7.56 -9.09 0.39
N TYR A 24 7.37 -10.40 0.55
CA TYR A 24 7.50 -11.05 1.85
C TYR A 24 8.94 -10.98 2.38
N TYR A 25 9.94 -11.23 1.53
CA TYR A 25 11.35 -11.14 1.96
C TYR A 25 11.80 -9.69 2.22
N GLU A 26 11.26 -8.72 1.49
CA GLU A 26 11.59 -7.30 1.67
C GLU A 26 10.91 -6.67 2.88
N THR A 27 9.65 -7.02 3.15
CA THR A 27 8.79 -6.30 4.11
C THR A 27 8.20 -7.16 5.22
N GLY A 28 8.30 -8.49 5.11
CA GLY A 28 7.57 -9.43 5.97
C GLY A 28 6.05 -9.49 5.74
N SER A 29 5.50 -8.66 4.84
CA SER A 29 4.07 -8.58 4.61
C SER A 29 3.61 -9.43 3.43
N ILE A 30 2.59 -10.24 3.66
CA ILE A 30 1.83 -10.95 2.60
C ILE A 30 0.66 -10.13 2.06
N LYS A 31 0.35 -8.99 2.68
CA LYS A 31 -0.80 -8.16 2.28
C LYS A 31 -0.45 -7.42 0.99
N PRO A 32 -1.39 -7.35 0.02
CA PRO A 32 -1.20 -6.57 -1.19
C PRO A 32 -1.00 -5.09 -0.85
N GLY A 33 -0.37 -4.35 -1.76
CA GLY A 33 -0.33 -2.88 -1.68
C GLY A 33 -1.74 -2.29 -1.80
N VAL A 34 -1.92 -1.09 -1.26
CA VAL A 34 -3.17 -0.34 -1.43
C VAL A 34 -3.32 0.00 -2.92
N ILE A 35 -4.48 -0.33 -3.48
CA ILE A 35 -4.84 -0.02 -4.87
C ILE A 35 -5.86 1.11 -4.85
N GLY A 36 -5.72 2.06 -5.77
CA GLY A 36 -6.62 3.20 -5.89
C GLY A 36 -6.37 4.30 -4.87
N GLY A 37 -7.33 5.21 -4.75
CA GLY A 37 -7.21 6.44 -3.97
C GLY A 37 -6.69 7.63 -4.79
N SER A 38 -6.79 8.83 -4.21
CA SER A 38 -6.25 10.04 -4.79
C SER A 38 -5.44 10.81 -3.75
N LYS A 39 -4.40 11.49 -4.21
CA LYS A 39 -3.69 12.44 -3.34
C LYS A 39 -4.61 13.65 -3.07
N PRO A 40 -4.60 14.21 -1.85
CA PRO A 40 -5.38 15.41 -1.55
C PRO A 40 -5.03 16.56 -2.51
N LYS A 41 -6.02 17.04 -3.26
CA LYS A 41 -5.83 18.18 -4.19
C LYS A 41 -5.93 19.53 -3.49
N VAL A 42 -6.92 19.67 -2.59
CA VAL A 42 -7.21 20.92 -1.87
C VAL A 42 -6.90 20.84 -0.38
N ALA A 43 -7.09 19.67 0.22
CA ALA A 43 -6.76 19.38 1.62
C ALA A 43 -5.27 19.07 1.78
N THR A 44 -4.41 19.98 1.33
CA THR A 44 -2.97 19.88 1.57
C THR A 44 -2.68 20.03 3.07
N PRO A 45 -1.57 19.47 3.59
CA PRO A 45 -1.26 19.54 5.03
C PRO A 45 -1.30 20.96 5.59
N ARG A 46 -0.76 21.94 4.85
CA ARG A 46 -0.75 23.37 5.25
C ARG A 46 -2.15 23.98 5.32
N VAL A 47 -3.05 23.60 4.42
CA VAL A 47 -4.45 24.08 4.44
C VAL A 47 -5.19 23.48 5.62
N VAL A 48 -5.00 22.19 5.90
CA VAL A 48 -5.61 21.51 7.06
C VAL A 48 -5.12 22.14 8.36
N GLU A 49 -3.81 22.40 8.48
CA GLU A 49 -3.22 23.07 9.63
C GLU A 49 -3.83 24.46 9.86
N LYS A 50 -3.93 25.29 8.81
CA LYS A 50 -4.55 26.62 8.91
C LYS A 50 -6.03 26.57 9.30
N ILE A 51 -6.78 25.60 8.79
CA ILE A 51 -8.17 25.37 9.21
C ILE A 51 -8.24 25.02 10.71
N CYS A 52 -7.35 24.16 11.19
CA CYS A 52 -7.27 23.81 12.61
C CYS A 52 -6.87 25.01 13.49
N GLU A 53 -5.93 25.85 13.04
CA GLU A 53 -5.55 27.08 13.73
C GLU A 53 -6.73 28.06 13.84
N TYR A 54 -7.45 28.33 12.73
CA TYR A 54 -8.58 29.24 12.74
C TYR A 54 -9.71 28.77 13.66
N LYS A 55 -10.00 27.46 13.68
CA LYS A 55 -10.98 26.87 14.61
C LYS A 55 -10.53 26.93 16.07
N ARG A 56 -9.22 26.91 16.35
CA ARG A 56 -8.71 27.02 17.72
C ARG A 56 -8.72 28.47 18.21
N GLN A 57 -8.43 29.42 17.32
CA GLN A 57 -8.44 30.85 17.62
C GLN A 57 -9.87 31.38 17.82
N ASN A 58 -10.84 30.86 17.08
CA ASN A 58 -12.26 31.18 17.20
C ASN A 58 -13.09 29.89 17.26
N PRO A 59 -13.35 29.36 18.46
CA PRO A 59 -14.17 28.15 18.68
C PRO A 59 -15.61 28.34 18.22
#